data_AF-A0A0U3NM50-F1
#
_entry.id   AF-A0A0U3NM50-F1
#
_cell.length_a   1.000
_cell.length_b   1.000
_cell.length_c   1.000
_cell.angle_alpha   90.00
_cell.angle_beta   90.00
_cell.angle_gamma   90.00
#
_symmetry.space_group_name_H-M   'P 1'
#
loop_
_entity.id
_entity.type
_entity.pdbx_description
1 polymer ?
#
loop_
_entity_poly.entity_id
_entity_poly.type
_entity_poly.pdbx_seq_one_letter_code
_entity_poly.pdbx_strand_id
1 'polypeptide(L)'
;MRVPRRAGQGRGLEQRHAQLFAEGLEQARLHVERFGHLAVAHTDGRVQEGFDLGRWLANRRAHTASLTMEQAEQLRCLDAWWNPPWPLDWQRAWHRARIHVYEQGQVHGGDNRMGLPCWLQRWLRHQITHYEQLHDGQVMLLAELGLTTSEVERFHAWPGRRRPTADGLTVARAYAARHGHLAVSQPLVVDGFALGTWLNRQRQRQRSLGRPTRLGHHLTALDAWWNPPWPVAWQRMWWACRHHLTGLPEGLEWWAAAPNDQHAAAWLGEQSARRPLLQPRQQSLVDELLSLASEVPMRQPRINNAAWQPLSGRLPARSHIGGRPSASGRSWRPSSTSPTLDRPGGAFRQL
;
A
#
# COMPACT_ATOMS: atom_id res chain seq x y z
N MET A 1 27.46 71.54 40.33
CA MET A 1 26.16 70.87 40.13
C MET A 1 26.39 69.37 39.95
N ARG A 2 25.98 68.53 40.91
CA ARG A 2 26.03 67.06 40.80
C ARG A 2 24.74 66.60 40.10
N VAL A 3 24.87 66.05 38.90
CA VAL A 3 23.75 65.39 38.20
C VAL A 3 23.44 64.08 38.95
N PRO A 4 22.19 63.83 39.39
CA PRO A 4 21.85 62.58 40.04
C PRO A 4 21.82 61.46 38.98
N ARG A 5 22.63 60.42 39.20
CA ARG A 5 22.55 59.17 38.43
C ARG A 5 21.16 58.56 38.65
N ARG A 6 20.41 58.39 37.55
CA ARG A 6 19.11 57.69 37.53
C ARG A 6 19.29 56.23 37.96
N ALA A 7 19.07 55.94 39.24
CA ALA A 7 19.08 54.59 39.81
C ALA A 7 17.76 53.80 39.61
N GLY A 8 16.82 54.32 38.79
CA GLY A 8 15.45 53.80 38.70
C GLY A 8 15.12 52.89 37.52
N GLN A 9 15.98 52.79 36.49
CA GLN A 9 15.60 52.08 35.25
C GLN A 9 15.83 50.55 35.30
N GLY A 10 16.73 50.05 36.15
CA GLY A 10 17.02 48.61 36.26
C GLY A 10 15.89 47.80 36.90
N ARG A 11 15.34 48.27 38.03
CA ARG A 11 14.28 47.55 38.76
C ARG A 11 12.99 47.39 37.98
N GLY A 12 12.62 48.38 37.16
CA GLY A 12 11.43 48.29 36.30
C GLY A 12 11.58 47.29 35.16
N LEU A 13 12.79 47.18 34.58
CA LEU A 13 13.10 46.19 33.56
C LEU A 13 13.15 44.77 34.14
N GLU A 14 13.74 44.60 35.33
CA GLU A 14 13.76 43.34 36.06
C GLU A 14 12.35 42.86 36.44
N GLN A 15 11.51 43.75 36.97
CA GLN A 15 10.10 43.43 37.25
C GLN A 15 9.33 43.05 35.99
N ARG A 16 9.55 43.76 34.88
CA ARG A 16 8.92 43.44 33.59
C ARG A 16 9.38 42.09 33.06
N HIS A 17 10.67 41.76 33.18
CA HIS A 17 11.20 40.45 32.80
C HIS A 17 10.65 39.33 33.68
N ALA A 18 10.51 39.56 34.99
CA ALA A 18 9.90 38.62 35.91
C ALA A 18 8.41 38.39 35.61
N GLN A 19 7.66 39.45 35.29
CA GLN A 19 6.26 39.34 34.86
C GLN A 19 6.11 38.56 33.56
N LEU A 20 6.91 38.86 32.54
CA LEU A 20 6.91 38.12 31.27
C LEU A 20 7.33 36.66 31.44
N PHE A 21 8.21 36.38 32.40
CA PHE A 21 8.57 35.01 32.75
C PHE A 21 7.40 34.28 33.44
N ALA A 22 6.74 34.92 34.41
CA ALA A 22 5.58 34.35 35.10
C ALA A 22 4.42 34.08 34.13
N GLU A 23 4.15 35.00 33.21
CA GLU A 23 3.15 34.82 32.15
C GLU A 23 3.50 33.65 31.23
N GLY A 24 4.76 33.55 30.79
CA GLY A 24 5.23 32.43 29.97
C GLY A 24 5.20 31.09 30.70
N LEU A 25 5.52 31.06 32.00
CA LEU A 25 5.44 29.88 32.84
C LEU A 25 4.01 29.40 33.01
N GLU A 26 3.05 30.32 33.15
CA GLU A 26 1.64 29.97 33.24
C GLU A 26 1.11 29.40 31.91
N GLN A 27 1.48 30.00 30.78
CA GLN A 27 1.15 29.43 29.47
C GLN A 27 1.81 28.05 29.26
N ALA A 28 3.03 27.86 29.76
CA ALA A 28 3.70 26.56 29.75
C ALA A 28 2.94 25.52 30.58
N ARG A 29 2.44 25.89 31.77
CA ARG A 29 1.60 25.02 32.61
C ARG A 29 0.30 24.62 31.92
N LEU A 30 -0.44 25.59 31.39
CA LEU A 30 -1.68 25.34 30.66
C LEU A 30 -1.46 24.41 29.46
N HIS A 31 -0.32 24.57 28.78
CA HIS A 31 0.04 23.71 27.66
C HIS A 31 0.40 22.28 28.11
N VAL A 32 1.17 22.13 29.20
CA VAL A 32 1.51 20.82 29.77
C VAL A 32 0.26 20.11 30.31
N GLU A 33 -0.67 20.82 30.91
CA GLU A 33 -1.95 20.25 31.34
C GLU A 33 -2.73 19.67 30.15
N ARG A 34 -2.69 20.34 28.99
CA ARG A 34 -3.43 19.92 27.79
C ARG A 34 -2.73 18.82 26.97
N PHE A 35 -1.41 18.88 26.83
CA PHE A 35 -0.65 18.03 25.90
C PHE A 35 0.40 17.15 26.59
N GLY A 36 0.74 17.44 27.85
CA GLY A 36 1.70 16.67 28.65
C GLY A 36 3.16 16.87 28.29
N HIS A 37 3.52 17.92 27.54
CA HIS A 37 4.91 18.19 27.12
C HIS A 37 5.12 19.64 26.68
N LEU A 38 6.38 20.12 26.66
CA LEU A 38 6.79 21.47 26.19
C LEU A 38 7.45 21.47 24.80
N ALA A 39 7.29 20.40 24.02
CA ALA A 39 7.79 20.29 22.64
C ALA A 39 6.94 21.10 21.62
N VAL A 40 6.81 22.40 21.82
CA VAL A 40 6.03 23.31 20.94
C VAL A 40 6.87 23.81 19.78
N ALA A 41 6.32 23.78 18.56
CA ALA A 41 6.94 24.43 17.40
C ALA A 41 6.72 25.95 17.45
N HIS A 42 7.72 26.74 17.06
CA HIS A 42 7.48 28.17 16.85
C HIS A 42 6.62 28.35 15.59
N THR A 43 5.63 29.22 15.65
CA THR A 43 4.85 29.61 14.47
C THR A 43 5.58 30.75 13.76
N ASP A 44 5.88 30.58 12.47
CA ASP A 44 6.54 31.60 11.62
C ASP A 44 5.60 32.78 11.25
N GLY A 45 4.93 33.37 12.24
CA GLY A 45 4.21 34.64 12.08
C GLY A 45 2.69 34.57 11.94
N ARG A 46 2.00 33.63 12.60
CA ARG A 46 0.52 33.62 12.69
C ARG A 46 -0.01 33.46 14.11
N VAL A 47 0.44 34.32 15.02
CA VAL A 47 -0.33 34.60 16.23
C VAL A 47 -0.99 35.96 15.98
N GLN A 48 -2.19 35.96 15.40
CA GLN A 48 -2.94 37.20 15.16
C GLN A 48 -3.43 37.81 16.48
N GLU A 49 -3.67 36.99 17.52
CA GLU A 49 -3.91 37.39 18.91
C GLU A 49 -3.47 36.25 19.86
N GLY A 50 -2.53 36.48 20.80
CA GLY A 50 -2.09 35.49 21.80
C GLY A 50 -0.59 35.47 22.16
N PHE A 51 -0.24 34.78 23.25
CA PHE A 51 1.15 34.57 23.70
C PHE A 51 1.82 33.44 22.90
N ASP A 52 2.96 33.73 22.25
CA ASP A 52 3.72 32.74 21.48
C ASP A 52 4.66 31.91 22.38
N LEU A 53 4.10 30.84 22.95
CA LEU A 53 4.84 29.90 23.80
C LEU A 53 6.00 29.22 23.06
N GLY A 54 5.86 28.94 21.75
CA GLY A 54 6.89 28.28 20.96
C GLY A 54 8.14 29.13 20.81
N ARG A 55 7.97 30.42 20.45
CA ARG A 55 9.07 31.39 20.39
C ARG A 55 9.63 31.70 21.77
N TRP A 56 8.80 31.79 22.79
CA TRP A 56 9.27 31.99 24.18
C TRP A 56 10.18 30.84 24.62
N LEU A 57 9.75 29.58 24.47
CA LEU A 57 10.57 28.41 24.80
C LEU A 57 11.84 28.33 23.96
N ALA A 58 11.78 28.64 22.66
CA ALA A 58 12.96 28.66 21.79
C ALA A 58 14.01 29.68 22.28
N ASN A 59 13.58 30.89 22.62
CA ASN A 59 14.46 31.93 23.18
C ASN A 59 15.06 31.50 24.53
N ARG A 60 14.29 30.82 25.38
CA ARG A 60 14.77 30.33 26.68
C ARG A 60 15.80 29.21 26.54
N ARG A 61 15.60 28.30 25.58
CA ARG A 61 16.58 27.25 25.23
C ARG A 61 17.87 27.87 24.69
N ALA A 62 17.76 28.82 23.75
CA ALA A 62 18.92 29.51 23.16
C ALA A 62 19.72 30.31 24.21
N HIS A 63 19.05 30.86 25.21
CA HIS A 63 19.66 31.64 26.28
C HIS A 63 19.58 30.92 27.63
N THR A 64 19.85 29.61 27.66
CA THR A 64 19.81 28.83 28.92
C THR A 64 20.76 29.41 29.98
N ALA A 65 21.92 29.95 29.57
CA ALA A 65 22.90 30.55 30.47
C ALA A 65 22.42 31.85 31.16
N SER A 66 21.35 32.48 30.67
CA SER A 66 20.78 33.70 31.29
C SER A 66 19.62 33.40 32.25
N LEU A 67 19.19 32.15 32.36
CA LEU A 67 18.17 31.73 33.31
C LEU A 67 18.77 31.59 34.71
N THR A 68 18.00 31.99 35.72
CA THR A 68 18.34 31.65 37.10
C THR A 68 18.16 30.15 37.32
N MET A 69 18.87 29.59 38.30
CA MET A 69 18.72 28.18 38.69
C MET A 69 17.27 27.83 39.02
N GLU A 70 16.57 28.72 39.72
CA GLU A 70 15.16 28.56 40.07
C GLU A 70 14.24 28.53 38.84
N GLN A 71 14.47 29.40 37.86
CA GLN A 71 13.69 29.42 36.61
C GLN A 71 13.90 28.16 35.76
N ALA A 72 15.14 27.67 35.70
CA ALA A 72 15.45 26.41 35.02
C ALA A 72 14.78 25.22 35.71
N GLU A 73 14.76 25.21 37.05
CA GLU A 73 14.10 24.18 37.84
C GLU A 73 12.58 24.19 37.63
N GLN A 74 11.95 25.37 37.62
CA GLN A 74 10.52 25.51 37.35
C GLN A 74 10.12 24.91 36.00
N LEU A 75 10.93 25.10 34.95
CA LEU A 75 10.69 24.49 33.64
C LEU A 75 10.95 22.98 33.64
N ARG A 76 11.98 22.52 34.35
CA ARG A 76 12.30 21.09 34.50
C ARG A 76 11.21 20.32 35.23
N CYS A 77 10.58 20.92 36.23
CA CYS A 77 9.43 20.34 36.93
C CYS A 77 8.20 20.17 36.02
N LEU A 78 8.06 21.00 34.98
CA LEU A 78 6.96 20.89 34.02
C LEU A 78 7.23 19.82 32.96
N ASP A 79 8.45 19.76 32.44
CA ASP A 79 8.88 18.77 31.46
C ASP A 79 10.37 18.46 31.65
N ALA A 80 10.69 17.22 32.01
CA ALA A 80 12.06 16.76 32.18
C ALA A 80 12.89 16.95 30.90
N TRP A 81 12.25 16.90 29.73
CA TRP A 81 12.84 17.08 28.41
C TRP A 81 12.49 18.44 27.81
N TRP A 82 12.33 19.50 28.63
CA TRP A 82 12.08 20.85 28.11
C TRP A 82 13.26 21.38 27.28
N ASN A 83 14.50 21.01 27.59
CA ASN A 83 15.71 21.36 26.84
C ASN A 83 16.57 20.11 26.57
N PRO A 84 16.19 19.28 25.59
CA PRO A 84 16.86 18.01 25.33
C PRO A 84 18.17 18.19 24.55
N PRO A 85 19.11 17.22 24.65
CA PRO A 85 20.35 17.24 23.85
C PRO A 85 20.15 16.85 22.38
N TRP A 86 18.92 16.56 21.95
CA TRP A 86 18.56 16.20 20.58
C TRP A 86 17.63 17.23 19.93
N PRO A 87 17.45 17.20 18.59
CA PRO A 87 16.55 18.13 17.91
C PRO A 87 15.10 18.02 18.38
N LEU A 88 14.43 19.14 18.66
CA LEU A 88 13.02 19.18 19.07
C LEU A 88 12.08 18.54 18.03
N ASP A 89 12.46 18.57 16.76
CA ASP A 89 11.73 17.92 15.67
C ASP A 89 11.61 16.41 15.89
N TRP A 90 12.65 15.81 16.47
CA TRP A 90 12.64 14.41 16.88
C TRP A 90 11.65 14.18 18.03
N GLN A 91 11.67 15.04 19.06
CA GLN A 91 10.76 14.94 20.20
C GLN A 91 9.29 15.10 19.79
N ARG A 92 9.00 16.03 18.87
CA ARG A 92 7.65 16.20 18.31
C ARG A 92 7.21 14.98 17.50
N ALA A 93 8.10 14.39 16.71
CA ALA A 93 7.81 13.15 16.00
C ALA A 93 7.54 11.98 16.97
N TRP A 94 8.27 11.93 18.09
CA TRP A 94 8.04 10.97 19.16
C TRP A 94 6.66 11.13 19.81
N HIS A 95 6.25 12.35 20.19
CA HIS A 95 4.90 12.57 20.76
C HIS A 95 3.79 12.18 19.77
N ARG A 96 3.96 12.49 18.49
CA ARG A 96 3.04 12.04 17.43
C ARG A 96 2.98 10.52 17.31
N ALA A 97 4.13 9.85 17.47
CA ALA A 97 4.20 8.39 17.47
C ALA A 97 3.54 7.80 18.73
N ARG A 98 3.68 8.45 19.90
CA ARG A 98 3.06 8.04 21.17
C ARG A 98 1.54 8.07 21.10
N ILE A 99 0.96 9.13 20.51
CA ILE A 99 -0.50 9.21 20.30
C ILE A 99 -0.98 8.03 19.44
N HIS A 100 -0.24 7.73 18.36
CA HIS A 100 -0.57 6.59 17.51
C HIS A 100 -0.49 5.26 18.26
N VAL A 101 0.53 5.07 19.10
CA VAL A 101 0.68 3.87 19.94
C VAL A 101 -0.46 3.73 20.94
N TYR A 102 -0.91 4.84 21.52
CA TYR A 102 -2.04 4.85 22.43
C TYR A 102 -3.35 4.43 21.74
N GLU A 103 -3.58 4.90 20.51
CA GLU A 103 -4.81 4.61 19.76
C GLU A 103 -4.80 3.23 19.08
N GLN A 104 -3.64 2.74 18.64
CA GLN A 104 -3.52 1.59 17.73
C GLN A 104 -2.66 0.43 18.29
N GLY A 105 -2.06 0.61 19.47
CA GLY A 105 -1.17 -0.38 20.09
C GLY A 105 0.32 -0.17 19.80
N GLN A 106 1.17 -0.95 20.46
CA GLN A 106 2.63 -0.78 20.43
C GLN A 106 3.24 -1.04 19.05
N VAL A 107 4.33 -0.32 18.77
CA VAL A 107 5.15 -0.54 17.57
C VAL A 107 6.12 -1.68 17.84
N HIS A 108 5.96 -2.78 17.11
CA HIS A 108 6.96 -3.85 17.09
C HIS A 108 7.93 -3.64 15.92
N GLY A 109 9.19 -4.02 16.13
CA GLY A 109 10.23 -3.84 15.13
C GLY A 109 9.91 -4.59 13.84
N GLY A 110 9.52 -5.86 13.96
CA GLY A 110 9.42 -6.83 12.86
C GLY A 110 8.19 -6.67 11.97
N ASP A 111 7.01 -7.03 12.47
CA ASP A 111 5.82 -7.24 11.63
C ASP A 111 4.89 -6.01 11.51
N ASN A 112 4.95 -5.08 12.47
CA ASN A 112 3.95 -4.00 12.61
C ASN A 112 4.18 -2.78 11.72
N ARG A 113 5.09 -2.82 10.75
CA ARG A 113 5.21 -1.70 9.79
C ARG A 113 4.12 -1.67 8.74
N MET A 114 3.44 -2.80 8.52
CA MET A 114 2.32 -2.89 7.60
C MET A 114 1.08 -2.29 8.28
N GLY A 115 0.59 -1.16 7.76
CA GLY A 115 -0.57 -0.44 8.31
C GLY A 115 -0.25 0.89 8.98
N LEU A 116 1.01 1.16 9.34
CA LEU A 116 1.41 2.46 9.90
C LEU A 116 1.35 3.57 8.84
N PRO A 117 1.09 4.83 9.22
CA PRO A 117 1.26 5.97 8.32
C PRO A 117 2.69 6.06 7.75
N CYS A 118 2.81 6.44 6.47
CA CYS A 118 4.09 6.50 5.75
C CYS A 118 5.18 7.32 6.48
N TRP A 119 4.78 8.41 7.16
CA TRP A 119 5.71 9.24 7.91
C TRP A 119 6.33 8.48 9.09
N LEU A 120 5.52 7.72 9.84
CA LEU A 120 5.94 6.97 11.01
C LEU A 120 6.81 5.77 10.61
N GLN A 121 6.46 5.08 9.53
CA GLN A 121 7.29 4.03 8.95
C GLN A 121 8.70 4.53 8.61
N ARG A 122 8.79 5.71 7.97
CA ARG A 122 10.06 6.31 7.58
C ARG A 122 10.85 6.78 8.79
N TRP A 123 10.20 7.43 9.75
CA TRP A 123 10.82 7.92 10.98
C TRP A 123 11.38 6.76 11.82
N LEU A 124 10.59 5.71 12.08
CA LEU A 124 11.04 4.51 12.78
C LEU A 124 12.17 3.80 12.02
N ARG A 125 12.16 3.82 10.68
CA ARG A 125 13.26 3.22 9.90
C ARG A 125 14.57 3.95 10.16
N HIS A 126 14.53 5.28 10.18
CA HIS A 126 15.70 6.08 10.54
C HIS A 126 16.20 5.75 11.96
N GLN A 127 15.29 5.66 12.94
CA GLN A 127 15.66 5.36 14.33
C GLN A 127 16.32 3.98 14.47
N ILE A 128 15.75 2.95 13.84
CA ILE A 128 16.32 1.59 13.86
C ILE A 128 17.67 1.53 13.13
N THR A 129 17.82 2.25 12.02
CA THR A 129 19.08 2.25 11.25
C THR A 129 20.22 2.94 12.00
N HIS A 130 19.93 4.01 12.72
CA HIS A 130 20.91 4.80 13.46
C HIS A 130 20.82 4.56 14.98
N TYR A 131 20.32 3.40 15.40
CA TYR A 131 19.99 3.15 16.80
C TYR A 131 21.20 3.26 17.73
N GLU A 132 22.36 2.80 17.28
CA GLU A 132 23.64 2.89 18.01
C GLU A 132 24.15 4.33 18.21
N GLN A 133 23.61 5.30 17.45
CA GLN A 133 24.01 6.71 17.50
C GLN A 133 22.99 7.55 18.30
N LEU A 134 21.92 6.93 18.80
CA LEU A 134 20.90 7.63 19.59
C LEU A 134 21.40 7.89 21.01
N HIS A 135 20.98 9.03 21.56
CA HIS A 135 21.21 9.35 22.95
C HIS A 135 20.41 8.41 23.88
N ASP A 136 20.91 8.11 25.08
CA ASP A 136 20.24 7.20 26.03
C ASP A 136 18.78 7.57 26.31
N GLY A 137 18.52 8.88 26.51
CA GLY A 137 17.15 9.40 26.64
C GLY A 137 16.26 9.11 25.41
N GLN A 138 16.79 9.12 24.19
CA GLN A 138 16.03 8.73 22.99
C GLN A 138 15.74 7.23 22.97
N VAL A 139 16.70 6.40 23.40
CA VAL A 139 16.53 4.94 23.53
C VAL A 139 15.42 4.63 24.54
N MET A 140 15.40 5.29 25.69
CA MET A 140 14.33 5.14 26.69
C MET A 140 12.96 5.52 26.12
N LEU A 141 12.86 6.68 25.47
CA LEU A 141 11.61 7.15 24.85
C LEU A 141 11.16 6.20 23.73
N LEU A 142 12.06 5.63 22.95
CA LEU A 142 11.71 4.62 21.93
C LEU A 142 11.22 3.31 22.55
N ALA A 143 11.78 2.90 23.69
CA ALA A 143 11.29 1.74 24.43
C ALA A 143 9.85 1.92 24.91
N GLU A 144 9.42 3.14 25.28
CA GLU A 144 8.02 3.44 25.62
C GLU A 144 7.06 3.22 24.43
N LEU A 145 7.54 3.36 23.19
CA LEU A 145 6.75 3.06 21.99
C LEU A 145 6.68 1.56 21.67
N GLY A 146 7.39 0.72 22.42
CA GLY A 146 7.57 -0.70 22.17
C GLY A 146 8.85 -1.04 21.38
N LEU A 147 9.68 -0.06 21.04
CA LEU A 147 10.93 -0.25 20.29
C LEU A 147 12.12 -0.42 21.24
N THR A 148 12.16 -1.54 21.95
CA THR A 148 13.25 -1.88 22.88
C THR A 148 14.53 -2.26 22.14
N THR A 149 15.67 -2.27 22.84
CA THR A 149 16.96 -2.72 22.28
C THR A 149 16.85 -4.12 21.70
N SER A 150 16.21 -5.05 22.43
CA SER A 150 16.00 -6.43 21.97
C SER A 150 15.08 -6.52 20.75
N GLU A 151 14.08 -5.63 20.63
CA GLU A 151 13.27 -5.53 19.41
C GLU A 151 14.11 -5.04 18.23
N VAL A 152 15.01 -4.08 18.44
CA VAL A 152 15.93 -3.59 17.39
C VAL A 152 16.94 -4.65 16.99
N GLU A 153 17.51 -5.39 17.94
CA GLU A 153 18.43 -6.50 17.69
C GLU A 153 17.72 -7.63 16.94
N ARG A 154 16.54 -8.07 17.41
CA ARG A 154 15.71 -9.05 16.70
C ARG A 154 15.41 -8.58 15.29
N PHE A 155 15.11 -7.30 15.16
CA PHE A 155 14.82 -6.66 13.90
C PHE A 155 16.03 -6.67 12.94
N HIS A 156 17.25 -6.44 13.43
CA HIS A 156 18.48 -6.53 12.64
C HIS A 156 18.89 -7.97 12.34
N ALA A 157 18.64 -8.90 13.26
CA ALA A 157 18.87 -10.34 13.11
C ALA A 157 17.83 -11.02 12.20
N TRP A 158 16.71 -10.35 11.92
CA TRP A 158 15.63 -10.94 11.15
C TRP A 158 16.04 -11.15 9.68
N PRO A 159 16.02 -12.39 9.15
CA PRO A 159 16.49 -12.71 7.80
C PRO A 159 15.74 -11.97 6.68
N GLY A 160 14.56 -11.42 6.99
CA GLY A 160 13.72 -10.66 6.05
C GLY A 160 14.14 -9.20 5.81
N ARG A 161 15.18 -8.69 6.51
CA ARG A 161 15.65 -7.30 6.31
C ARG A 161 16.56 -7.20 5.10
N ARG A 162 15.95 -6.97 3.94
CA ARG A 162 16.57 -6.28 2.78
C ARG A 162 17.99 -6.78 2.43
N ARG A 163 18.05 -7.95 1.80
CA ARG A 163 19.06 -8.19 0.78
C ARG A 163 19.11 -6.97 -0.18
N PRO A 164 20.26 -6.29 -0.40
CA PRO A 164 20.42 -5.14 -1.29
C PRO A 164 19.73 -5.26 -2.67
N THR A 165 19.56 -4.17 -3.41
CA THR A 165 19.06 -4.24 -4.80
C THR A 165 19.92 -5.16 -5.68
N ALA A 166 21.23 -5.24 -5.41
CA ALA A 166 22.15 -6.18 -6.05
C ALA A 166 21.70 -7.65 -5.84
N ASP A 167 21.27 -7.97 -4.63
CA ASP A 167 20.74 -9.28 -4.29
C ASP A 167 19.35 -9.52 -4.92
N GLY A 168 18.51 -8.49 -5.03
CA GLY A 168 17.20 -8.61 -5.66
C GLY A 168 17.28 -8.94 -7.16
N LEU A 169 18.21 -8.30 -7.88
CA LEU A 169 18.49 -8.65 -9.28
C LEU A 169 19.14 -10.03 -9.40
N THR A 170 19.99 -10.42 -8.45
CA THR A 170 20.61 -11.76 -8.40
C THR A 170 19.57 -12.85 -8.20
N VAL A 171 18.65 -12.68 -7.23
CA VAL A 171 17.53 -13.61 -6.99
C VAL A 171 16.57 -13.62 -8.19
N ALA A 172 16.29 -12.48 -8.81
CA ALA A 172 15.48 -12.43 -10.04
C ALA A 172 16.16 -13.18 -11.20
N ARG A 173 17.48 -13.05 -11.36
CA ARG A 173 18.25 -13.79 -12.36
C ARG A 173 18.21 -15.29 -12.10
N ALA A 174 18.44 -15.72 -10.86
CA ALA A 174 18.37 -17.13 -10.49
C ALA A 174 16.96 -17.70 -10.75
N TYR A 175 15.92 -16.95 -10.38
CA TYR A 175 14.53 -17.33 -10.65
C TYR A 175 14.24 -17.43 -12.15
N ALA A 176 14.65 -16.43 -12.94
CA ALA A 176 14.48 -16.45 -14.40
C ALA A 176 15.27 -17.58 -15.06
N ALA A 177 16.46 -17.91 -14.56
CA ALA A 177 17.24 -19.05 -15.05
C ALA A 177 16.55 -20.39 -14.75
N ARG A 178 15.90 -20.52 -13.59
CA ARG A 178 15.19 -21.75 -13.17
C ARG A 178 13.82 -21.91 -13.82
N HIS A 179 13.12 -20.81 -14.12
CA HIS A 179 11.71 -20.85 -14.55
C HIS A 179 11.44 -20.19 -15.91
N GLY A 180 12.44 -19.57 -16.54
CA GLY A 180 12.34 -18.93 -17.85
C GLY A 180 11.65 -17.55 -17.87
N HIS A 181 11.09 -17.09 -16.75
CA HIS A 181 10.33 -15.84 -16.69
C HIS A 181 10.29 -15.20 -15.30
N LEU A 182 9.84 -13.95 -15.21
CA LEU A 182 9.65 -13.18 -13.96
C LEU A 182 8.17 -13.00 -13.56
N ALA A 183 7.27 -13.80 -14.14
CA ALA A 183 5.85 -13.83 -13.79
C ALA A 183 5.59 -14.54 -12.43
N VAL A 184 5.99 -13.90 -11.32
CA VAL A 184 5.84 -14.44 -9.96
C VAL A 184 4.48 -14.07 -9.32
N SER A 185 3.97 -14.97 -8.46
CA SER A 185 2.82 -14.67 -7.58
C SER A 185 3.24 -13.82 -6.37
N GLN A 186 2.27 -13.18 -5.72
CA GLN A 186 2.44 -12.60 -4.39
C GLN A 186 1.77 -13.54 -3.38
N PRO A 187 2.41 -13.92 -2.26
CA PRO A 187 3.71 -13.46 -1.74
C PRO A 187 4.86 -14.48 -1.94
N LEU A 188 5.39 -14.64 -3.15
CA LEU A 188 6.49 -15.59 -3.37
C LEU A 188 7.79 -15.13 -2.67
N VAL A 189 8.35 -16.03 -1.84
CA VAL A 189 9.65 -15.90 -1.19
C VAL A 189 10.61 -16.94 -1.78
N VAL A 190 11.82 -16.51 -2.16
CA VAL A 190 12.90 -17.35 -2.70
C VAL A 190 14.14 -17.12 -1.85
N ASP A 191 14.66 -18.16 -1.20
CA ASP A 191 15.83 -18.10 -0.30
C ASP A 191 15.75 -16.98 0.76
N GLY A 192 14.57 -16.82 1.36
CA GLY A 192 14.29 -15.76 2.34
C GLY A 192 14.06 -14.36 1.75
N PHE A 193 14.16 -14.20 0.42
CA PHE A 193 13.88 -12.95 -0.27
C PHE A 193 12.45 -12.89 -0.83
N ALA A 194 11.68 -11.88 -0.44
CA ALA A 194 10.30 -11.66 -0.92
C ALA A 194 10.24 -11.15 -2.37
N LEU A 195 10.64 -12.00 -3.32
CA LEU A 195 10.76 -11.70 -4.76
C LEU A 195 9.44 -11.18 -5.35
N GLY A 196 8.30 -11.78 -4.98
CA GLY A 196 6.97 -11.37 -5.45
C GLY A 196 6.65 -9.91 -5.12
N THR A 197 6.84 -9.54 -3.87
CA THR A 197 6.63 -8.16 -3.39
C THR A 197 7.63 -7.19 -4.00
N TRP A 198 8.90 -7.60 -4.12
CA TRP A 198 9.96 -6.77 -4.70
C TRP A 198 9.69 -6.44 -6.17
N LEU A 199 9.39 -7.45 -7.02
CA LEU A 199 9.08 -7.24 -8.44
C LEU A 199 7.85 -6.35 -8.62
N ASN A 200 6.81 -6.50 -7.79
CA ASN A 200 5.63 -5.65 -7.85
C ASN A 200 5.96 -4.17 -7.58
N ARG A 201 6.79 -3.89 -6.56
CA ARG A 201 7.26 -2.53 -6.29
C ARG A 201 8.05 -1.96 -7.46
N GLN A 202 8.88 -2.76 -8.13
CA GLN A 202 9.63 -2.30 -9.31
C GLN A 202 8.70 -1.99 -10.50
N ARG A 203 7.67 -2.82 -10.73
CA ARG A 203 6.64 -2.58 -11.76
C ARG A 203 5.90 -1.26 -11.50
N GLN A 204 5.40 -1.08 -10.28
CA GLN A 204 4.70 0.14 -9.85
C GLN A 204 5.58 1.38 -10.04
N ARG A 205 6.84 1.32 -9.60
CA ARG A 205 7.79 2.43 -9.73
C ARG A 205 8.08 2.78 -11.19
N GLN A 206 8.23 1.80 -12.07
CA GLN A 206 8.45 2.07 -13.49
C GLN A 206 7.20 2.68 -14.14
N ARG A 207 6.01 2.18 -13.80
CA ARG A 207 4.74 2.72 -14.30
C ARG A 207 4.53 4.17 -13.84
N SER A 208 4.80 4.47 -12.57
CA SER A 208 4.67 5.84 -12.04
C SER A 208 5.65 6.83 -12.67
N LEU A 209 6.83 6.35 -13.10
CA LEU A 209 7.82 7.19 -13.76
C LEU A 209 7.55 7.39 -15.26
N GLY A 210 6.67 6.59 -15.86
CA GLY A 210 6.37 6.63 -17.30
C GLY A 210 7.55 6.29 -18.22
N ARG A 211 8.70 5.88 -17.67
CA ARG A 211 9.93 5.54 -18.41
C ARG A 211 10.69 4.40 -17.75
N PRO A 212 11.45 3.59 -18.51
CA PRO A 212 12.29 2.54 -17.94
C PRO A 212 13.30 3.07 -16.93
N THR A 213 13.47 2.34 -15.83
CA THR A 213 14.53 2.63 -14.85
C THR A 213 15.81 1.89 -15.23
N ARG A 214 16.98 2.30 -14.69
CA ARG A 214 18.23 1.53 -14.86
C ARG A 214 18.05 0.05 -14.47
N LEU A 215 17.42 -0.21 -13.33
CA LEU A 215 17.07 -1.57 -12.90
C LEU A 215 16.06 -2.23 -13.86
N GLY A 216 15.10 -1.46 -14.37
CA GLY A 216 14.13 -1.91 -15.36
C GLY A 216 14.78 -2.45 -16.63
N HIS A 217 15.85 -1.82 -17.13
CA HIS A 217 16.61 -2.36 -18.26
C HIS A 217 17.23 -3.73 -17.96
N HIS A 218 17.80 -3.91 -16.76
CA HIS A 218 18.37 -5.19 -16.35
C HIS A 218 17.29 -6.28 -16.23
N LEU A 219 16.10 -5.94 -15.72
CA LEU A 219 14.98 -6.86 -15.63
C LEU A 219 14.38 -7.20 -17.00
N THR A 220 14.34 -6.23 -17.92
CA THR A 220 13.91 -6.46 -19.32
C THR A 220 14.86 -7.40 -20.06
N ALA A 221 16.16 -7.35 -19.75
CA ALA A 221 17.12 -8.30 -20.31
C ALA A 221 16.93 -9.75 -19.79
N LEU A 222 16.29 -9.93 -18.62
CA LEU A 222 15.96 -11.25 -18.08
C LEU A 222 14.61 -11.77 -18.59
N ASP A 223 13.61 -10.89 -18.66
CA ASP A 223 12.27 -11.21 -19.14
C ASP A 223 11.68 -9.95 -19.78
N ALA A 224 11.49 -9.97 -21.11
CA ALA A 224 10.94 -8.83 -21.85
C ALA A 224 9.56 -8.39 -21.34
N TRP A 225 8.82 -9.30 -20.68
CA TRP A 225 7.50 -9.07 -20.11
C TRP A 225 7.52 -9.07 -18.58
N TRP A 226 8.63 -8.73 -17.94
CA TRP A 226 8.66 -8.61 -16.48
C TRP A 226 7.68 -7.54 -15.95
N ASN A 227 7.36 -6.51 -16.74
CA ASN A 227 6.39 -5.45 -16.43
C ASN A 227 5.33 -5.32 -17.55
N PRO A 228 4.39 -6.26 -17.65
CA PRO A 228 3.40 -6.27 -18.72
C PRO A 228 2.28 -5.23 -18.47
N PRO A 229 1.56 -4.81 -19.52
CA PRO A 229 0.37 -3.96 -19.39
C PRO A 229 -0.90 -4.71 -18.96
N TRP A 230 -0.83 -6.05 -18.82
CA TRP A 230 -1.89 -6.92 -18.33
C TRP A 230 -1.58 -7.50 -16.93
N PRO A 231 -2.53 -8.18 -16.27
CA PRO A 231 -2.30 -8.82 -14.99
C PRO A 231 -1.23 -9.92 -15.06
N VAL A 232 -0.33 -9.98 -14.07
CA VAL A 232 0.73 -11.02 -14.01
C VAL A 232 0.13 -12.43 -13.90
N ALA A 233 -1.04 -12.58 -13.29
CA ALA A 233 -1.75 -13.86 -13.25
C ALA A 233 -2.11 -14.37 -14.66
N TRP A 234 -2.49 -13.47 -15.58
CA TRP A 234 -2.75 -13.81 -16.97
C TRP A 234 -1.46 -14.31 -17.65
N GLN A 235 -0.33 -13.60 -17.42
CA GLN A 235 0.97 -13.99 -17.96
C GLN A 235 1.45 -15.36 -17.44
N ARG A 236 1.21 -15.67 -16.16
CA ARG A 236 1.51 -16.98 -15.57
C ARG A 236 0.76 -18.10 -16.26
N MET A 237 -0.52 -17.87 -16.56
CA MET A 237 -1.33 -18.86 -17.24
C MET A 237 -0.88 -19.07 -18.69
N TRP A 238 -0.52 -17.99 -19.38
CA TRP A 238 0.07 -18.07 -20.71
C TRP A 238 1.36 -18.91 -20.73
N TRP A 239 2.29 -18.68 -19.79
CA TRP A 239 3.51 -19.49 -19.66
C TRP A 239 3.20 -20.97 -19.38
N ALA A 240 2.22 -21.24 -18.52
CA ALA A 240 1.81 -22.61 -18.23
C ALA A 240 1.27 -23.32 -19.47
N CYS A 241 0.39 -22.66 -20.23
CA CYS A 241 -0.12 -23.17 -21.49
C CYS A 241 1.00 -23.47 -22.48
N ARG A 242 1.93 -22.51 -22.66
CA ARG A 242 3.06 -22.67 -23.56
C ARG A 242 3.91 -23.88 -23.20
N HIS A 243 4.29 -24.04 -21.94
CA HIS A 243 5.12 -25.18 -21.50
C HIS A 243 4.38 -26.52 -21.57
N HIS A 244 3.06 -26.56 -21.33
CA HIS A 244 2.28 -27.79 -21.55
C HIS A 244 2.19 -28.17 -23.03
N LEU A 245 2.12 -27.19 -23.94
CA LEU A 245 2.05 -27.43 -25.39
C LEU A 245 3.41 -27.79 -26.00
N THR A 246 4.49 -27.15 -25.55
CA THR A 246 5.84 -27.29 -26.15
C THR A 246 6.76 -28.23 -25.38
N GLY A 247 6.33 -28.69 -24.21
CA GLY A 247 7.20 -29.29 -23.21
C GLY A 247 7.96 -28.22 -22.42
N LEU A 248 8.43 -28.60 -21.24
CA LEU A 248 9.30 -27.74 -20.43
C LEU A 248 10.73 -27.81 -21.02
N PRO A 249 11.34 -26.68 -21.39
CA PRO A 249 12.73 -26.66 -21.88
C PRO A 249 13.72 -27.28 -20.89
N GLU A 250 14.79 -27.87 -21.42
CA GLU A 250 15.84 -28.48 -20.59
C GLU A 250 16.47 -27.44 -19.64
N GLY A 251 16.63 -27.82 -18.38
CA GLY A 251 17.16 -26.95 -17.33
C GLY A 251 16.13 -26.00 -16.67
N LEU A 252 14.89 -25.96 -17.16
CA LEU A 252 13.80 -25.24 -16.49
C LEU A 252 13.01 -26.16 -15.55
N GLU A 253 12.39 -25.55 -14.55
CA GLU A 253 11.52 -26.19 -13.59
C GLU A 253 10.16 -25.48 -13.51
N TRP A 254 9.12 -26.25 -13.22
CA TRP A 254 7.82 -25.68 -12.90
C TRP A 254 7.89 -24.82 -11.63
N TRP A 255 7.27 -23.64 -11.66
CA TRP A 255 7.18 -22.79 -10.47
C TRP A 255 6.10 -23.31 -9.51
N ALA A 256 6.21 -22.92 -8.23
CA ALA A 256 5.24 -23.30 -7.21
C ALA A 256 3.81 -22.86 -7.57
N ALA A 257 2.85 -23.78 -7.49
CA ALA A 257 1.47 -23.59 -7.92
C ALA A 257 1.34 -23.18 -9.41
N ALA A 258 2.16 -23.78 -10.29
CA ALA A 258 1.90 -23.75 -11.72
C ALA A 258 0.56 -24.43 -12.05
N PRO A 259 -0.27 -23.83 -12.92
CA PRO A 259 -1.48 -24.48 -13.41
C PRO A 259 -1.17 -25.84 -14.05
N ASN A 260 -2.01 -26.84 -13.75
CA ASN A 260 -1.95 -28.11 -14.45
C ASN A 260 -2.39 -27.94 -15.92
N ASP A 261 -2.18 -29.00 -16.70
CA ASP A 261 -2.53 -29.10 -18.11
C ASP A 261 -4.01 -28.80 -18.37
N GLN A 262 -4.91 -29.34 -17.55
CA GLN A 262 -6.36 -29.15 -17.69
C GLN A 262 -6.78 -27.69 -17.48
N HIS A 263 -6.27 -27.04 -16.42
CA HIS A 263 -6.55 -25.63 -16.16
C HIS A 263 -5.96 -24.73 -17.24
N ALA A 264 -4.75 -25.05 -17.73
CA ALA A 264 -4.12 -24.33 -18.83
C ALA A 264 -4.95 -24.44 -20.13
N ALA A 265 -5.38 -25.65 -20.50
CA ALA A 265 -6.20 -25.89 -21.67
C ALA A 265 -7.58 -25.20 -21.58
N ALA A 266 -8.23 -25.27 -20.42
CA ALA A 266 -9.50 -24.58 -20.18
C ALA A 266 -9.35 -23.06 -20.31
N TRP A 267 -8.27 -22.49 -19.76
CA TRP A 267 -7.97 -21.07 -19.91
C TRP A 267 -7.73 -20.68 -21.36
N LEU A 268 -6.98 -21.48 -22.14
CA LEU A 268 -6.74 -21.21 -23.56
C LEU A 268 -8.06 -21.19 -24.35
N GLY A 269 -8.98 -22.10 -24.05
CA GLY A 269 -10.34 -22.09 -24.61
C GLY A 269 -11.14 -20.84 -24.24
N GLU A 270 -11.04 -20.37 -22.99
CA GLU A 270 -11.69 -19.13 -22.56
C GLU A 270 -11.09 -17.89 -23.25
N GLN A 271 -9.76 -17.84 -23.39
CA GLN A 271 -9.08 -16.72 -24.05
C GLN A 271 -9.36 -16.68 -25.55
N SER A 272 -9.48 -17.83 -26.23
CA SER A 272 -9.81 -17.88 -27.66
C SER A 272 -11.24 -17.39 -27.91
N ALA A 273 -12.20 -17.78 -27.08
CA ALA A 273 -13.58 -17.30 -27.14
C ALA A 273 -13.68 -15.79 -26.88
N ARG A 274 -12.83 -15.25 -26.01
CA ARG A 274 -12.77 -13.82 -25.65
C ARG A 274 -11.75 -13.04 -26.46
N ARG A 275 -11.16 -13.61 -27.51
CA ARG A 275 -10.12 -12.97 -28.32
C ARG A 275 -10.45 -11.53 -28.75
N PRO A 276 -11.68 -11.19 -29.17
CA PRO A 276 -12.02 -9.81 -29.55
C PRO A 276 -11.92 -8.78 -28.41
N LEU A 277 -11.98 -9.22 -27.16
CA LEU A 277 -11.91 -8.37 -25.96
C LEU A 277 -10.48 -8.19 -25.44
N LEU A 278 -9.51 -8.92 -25.99
CA LEU A 278 -8.11 -8.88 -25.56
C LEU A 278 -7.40 -7.67 -26.18
N GLN A 279 -6.41 -7.14 -25.45
CA GLN A 279 -5.52 -6.11 -26.00
C GLN A 279 -4.77 -6.68 -27.22
N PRO A 280 -4.39 -5.86 -28.23
CA PRO A 280 -3.76 -6.36 -29.46
C PRO A 280 -2.58 -7.29 -29.22
N ARG A 281 -1.74 -6.99 -28.22
CA ARG A 281 -0.60 -7.82 -27.88
C ARG A 281 -0.96 -9.12 -27.17
N GLN A 282 -2.04 -9.15 -26.38
CA GLN A 282 -2.57 -10.39 -25.81
C GLN A 282 -3.17 -11.28 -26.90
N GLN A 283 -3.78 -10.70 -27.94
CA GLN A 283 -4.28 -11.47 -29.10
C GLN A 283 -3.13 -12.22 -29.78
N SER A 284 -2.03 -11.53 -30.10
CA SER A 284 -0.84 -12.17 -30.71
C SER A 284 -0.28 -13.31 -29.86
N LEU A 285 -0.24 -13.16 -28.54
CA LEU A 285 0.22 -14.19 -27.62
C LEU A 285 -0.73 -15.40 -27.55
N VAL A 286 -2.04 -15.18 -27.66
CA VAL A 286 -3.02 -16.27 -27.72
C VAL A 286 -2.96 -16.97 -29.07
N ASP A 287 -2.77 -16.23 -30.17
CA ASP A 287 -2.61 -16.80 -31.51
C ASP A 287 -1.37 -17.70 -31.59
N GLU A 288 -0.27 -17.31 -30.94
CA GLU A 288 0.92 -18.16 -30.80
C GLU A 288 0.56 -19.50 -30.12
N LEU A 289 -0.18 -19.48 -29.01
CA LEU A 289 -0.61 -20.71 -28.33
C LEU A 289 -1.56 -21.55 -29.18
N LEU A 290 -2.46 -20.92 -29.94
CA LEU A 290 -3.38 -21.63 -30.82
C LEU A 290 -2.65 -22.31 -31.98
N SER A 291 -1.63 -21.66 -32.54
CA SER A 291 -0.75 -22.26 -33.55
C SER A 291 -0.05 -23.50 -32.99
N LEU A 292 0.58 -23.36 -31.81
CA LEU A 292 1.25 -24.47 -31.12
C LEU A 292 0.29 -25.62 -30.80
N ALA A 293 -0.93 -25.32 -30.37
CA ALA A 293 -1.95 -26.32 -30.08
C ALA A 293 -2.48 -27.03 -31.34
N SER A 294 -2.39 -26.40 -32.51
CA SER A 294 -2.81 -26.99 -33.79
C SER A 294 -1.75 -27.93 -34.40
N GLU A 295 -0.47 -27.72 -34.07
CA GLU A 295 0.65 -28.56 -34.50
C GLU A 295 0.81 -29.82 -33.65
N VAL A 296 0.38 -29.77 -32.38
CA VAL A 296 0.29 -30.95 -31.51
C VAL A 296 -0.96 -31.75 -31.92
N PRO A 297 -0.87 -33.04 -32.28
CA PRO A 297 -2.05 -33.87 -32.51
C PRO A 297 -2.81 -34.02 -31.18
N MET A 298 -3.77 -33.14 -30.92
CA MET A 298 -4.57 -33.22 -29.70
C MET A 298 -5.29 -34.57 -29.67
N ARG A 299 -4.92 -35.43 -28.71
CA ARG A 299 -5.84 -36.41 -28.11
C ARG A 299 -6.97 -35.61 -27.49
N GLN A 300 -8.03 -35.36 -28.27
CA GLN A 300 -9.26 -34.82 -27.74
C GLN A 300 -9.84 -35.85 -26.75
N PRO A 301 -10.15 -35.48 -25.48
CA PRO A 301 -11.24 -36.14 -24.81
C PRO A 301 -12.49 -35.72 -25.58
N ARG A 302 -12.95 -36.58 -26.49
CA ARG A 302 -14.27 -36.43 -27.10
C ARG A 302 -15.26 -36.32 -25.94
N ILE A 303 -15.84 -35.14 -25.74
CA ILE A 303 -17.16 -35.09 -25.10
C ILE A 303 -18.04 -35.91 -26.05
N ASN A 304 -18.32 -37.15 -25.65
CA ASN A 304 -19.12 -38.06 -26.41
C ASN A 304 -20.48 -37.38 -26.64
N ASN A 305 -20.91 -37.20 -27.89
CA ASN A 305 -22.19 -36.57 -28.24
C ASN A 305 -23.39 -37.25 -27.53
N ALA A 306 -23.20 -38.49 -27.05
CA ALA A 306 -24.14 -39.22 -26.21
C ALA A 306 -24.46 -38.54 -24.86
N ALA A 307 -23.59 -37.67 -24.33
CA ALA A 307 -23.79 -36.97 -23.06
C ALA A 307 -24.55 -35.63 -23.19
N TRP A 308 -24.62 -35.04 -24.40
CA TRP A 308 -25.32 -33.77 -24.62
C TRP A 308 -26.84 -33.91 -24.76
N GLN A 309 -27.32 -35.00 -25.35
CA GLN A 309 -28.75 -35.23 -25.55
C GLN A 309 -29.60 -35.35 -24.27
N PRO A 310 -29.15 -35.99 -23.16
CA PRO A 310 -29.94 -36.02 -21.93
C PRO A 310 -29.93 -34.68 -21.17
N LEU A 311 -28.97 -33.78 -21.42
CA LEU A 311 -28.85 -32.49 -20.73
C LEU A 311 -29.66 -31.37 -21.39
N SER A 312 -29.84 -31.40 -22.73
CA SER A 312 -30.62 -30.37 -23.44
C SER A 312 -32.11 -30.37 -23.10
N GLY A 313 -32.66 -31.50 -22.65
CA GLY A 313 -34.07 -31.62 -22.25
C GLY A 313 -34.42 -30.99 -20.89
N ARG A 314 -33.43 -30.57 -20.09
CA ARG A 314 -33.62 -30.02 -18.73
C ARG A 314 -33.35 -28.52 -18.60
N LEU A 315 -33.05 -27.83 -19.71
CA LEU A 315 -32.83 -26.39 -19.72
C LEU A 315 -34.13 -25.64 -20.05
N PRO A 316 -34.54 -24.63 -19.26
CA PRO A 316 -35.74 -23.87 -19.53
C PRO A 316 -35.60 -23.02 -20.81
N ALA A 317 -36.69 -22.92 -21.58
CA ALA A 317 -36.73 -22.15 -22.83
C ALA A 317 -36.42 -20.66 -22.59
N ARG A 318 -35.56 -20.09 -23.43
CA ARG A 318 -35.13 -18.69 -23.36
C ARG A 318 -36.33 -17.74 -23.53
N SER A 319 -36.65 -16.99 -22.48
CA SER A 319 -37.62 -15.88 -22.53
C SER A 319 -37.02 -14.69 -23.28
N HIS A 320 -37.61 -14.32 -24.40
CA HIS A 320 -37.31 -13.07 -25.11
C HIS A 320 -37.87 -11.87 -24.31
N ILE A 321 -37.01 -10.92 -23.94
CA ILE A 321 -37.43 -9.62 -23.39
C ILE A 321 -37.07 -8.51 -24.38
N GLY A 322 -38.11 -7.97 -25.02
CA GLY A 322 -38.38 -6.53 -25.09
C GLY A 322 -37.52 -5.63 -25.98
N GLY A 323 -38.03 -5.32 -27.18
CA GLY A 323 -37.78 -4.07 -27.89
C GLY A 323 -39.11 -3.42 -28.30
N ARG A 324 -39.40 -2.22 -27.82
CA ARG A 324 -40.65 -1.44 -28.01
C ARG A 324 -40.88 -1.02 -29.48
N PRO A 325 -42.14 -0.86 -29.95
CA PRO A 325 -42.48 -0.14 -31.18
C PRO A 325 -42.93 1.32 -30.92
N SER A 326 -42.54 2.23 -31.83
CA SER A 326 -42.97 3.63 -31.89
C SER A 326 -44.32 3.79 -32.60
N ALA A 327 -45.13 4.75 -32.14
CA ALA A 327 -46.48 5.02 -32.61
C ALA A 327 -46.54 5.97 -33.83
N SER A 328 -47.32 5.57 -34.82
CA SER A 328 -48.11 6.37 -35.76
C SER A 328 -49.00 5.35 -36.49
N GLY A 329 -50.27 5.52 -36.83
CA GLY A 329 -51.21 6.63 -36.85
C GLY A 329 -52.33 6.14 -37.78
N ARG A 330 -53.53 5.92 -37.24
CA ARG A 330 -54.87 5.85 -37.87
C ARG A 330 -54.99 5.49 -39.38
N SER A 331 -55.79 4.45 -39.68
CA SER A 331 -57.04 4.58 -40.46
C SER A 331 -57.85 3.26 -40.58
N TRP A 332 -59.09 3.31 -40.09
CA TRP A 332 -60.36 2.79 -40.67
C TRP A 332 -60.46 1.42 -41.38
N ARG A 333 -61.17 0.49 -40.70
CA ARG A 333 -62.35 -0.37 -41.10
C ARG A 333 -62.63 -0.69 -42.59
N PRO A 334 -63.47 -1.72 -42.88
CA PRO A 334 -63.48 -3.14 -42.49
C PRO A 334 -63.73 -4.03 -43.74
N SER A 335 -63.93 -5.35 -43.59
CA SER A 335 -65.05 -6.12 -44.20
C SER A 335 -64.83 -7.63 -44.10
N SER A 336 -65.89 -8.31 -43.63
CA SER A 336 -66.45 -9.61 -44.06
C SER A 336 -65.51 -10.82 -44.11
N THR A 337 -65.82 -12.01 -43.61
CA THR A 337 -67.12 -12.65 -43.36
C THR A 337 -66.82 -13.92 -42.55
N SER A 338 -67.53 -14.15 -41.44
CA SER A 338 -67.74 -15.51 -40.93
C SER A 338 -68.78 -16.20 -41.81
N PRO A 339 -68.89 -17.54 -41.79
CA PRO A 339 -69.85 -18.13 -40.83
C PRO A 339 -69.32 -19.46 -40.23
N THR A 340 -69.50 -19.67 -38.91
CA THR A 340 -70.38 -20.70 -38.27
C THR A 340 -70.02 -22.15 -38.58
N LEU A 341 -70.04 -23.16 -37.72
CA LEU A 341 -70.54 -23.52 -36.38
C LEU A 341 -69.48 -24.56 -35.87
N ASP A 342 -69.36 -25.04 -34.64
CA ASP A 342 -70.31 -25.31 -33.57
C ASP A 342 -69.52 -25.55 -32.27
N ARG A 343 -70.11 -25.15 -31.14
CA ARG A 343 -69.79 -25.63 -29.77
C ARG A 343 -70.61 -26.93 -29.53
N PRO A 344 -70.62 -27.60 -28.36
CA PRO A 344 -70.04 -27.32 -27.03
C PRO A 344 -69.25 -28.55 -26.51
N GLY A 345 -68.73 -28.72 -25.30
CA GLY A 345 -68.92 -28.11 -23.99
C GLY A 345 -68.16 -28.96 -22.94
N GLY A 346 -68.25 -28.57 -21.67
CA GLY A 346 -67.72 -29.32 -20.51
C GLY A 346 -66.55 -28.59 -19.85
N ALA A 347 -66.81 -27.61 -18.99
CA ALA A 347 -67.02 -27.76 -17.53
C ALA A 347 -65.70 -28.10 -16.81
N PHE A 348 -65.04 -27.12 -16.20
CA PHE A 348 -65.26 -26.56 -14.85
C PHE A 348 -64.46 -27.28 -13.74
N ARG A 349 -63.58 -26.48 -13.13
CA ARG A 349 -63.19 -26.40 -11.71
C ARG A 349 -62.54 -27.63 -11.04
N GLN A 350 -61.28 -27.46 -10.64
CA GLN A 350 -60.84 -27.08 -9.26
C GLN A 350 -61.03 -28.21 -8.26
N LEU A 351 -59.92 -28.76 -7.77
CA LEU A 351 -59.28 -28.32 -6.52
C LEU A 351 -57.77 -28.56 -6.60
#